data_AF-A0A8H4QLA4-F1
#
_entry.id   AF-A0A8H4QLA4-F1
#
_cell.length_a   1.000
_cell.length_b   1.000
_cell.length_c   1.000
_cell.angle_alpha   90.00
_cell.angle_beta   90.00
_cell.angle_gamma   90.00
#
_symmetry.space_group_name_H-M   'P 1'
#
loop_
_entity.id
_entity.type
_entity.pdbx_description
1 polymer ?
#
loop_
_entity_poly.entity_id
_entity_poly.type
_entity_poly.pdbx_seq_one_letter_code
_entity_poly.pdbx_strand_id
1 'polypeptide(L)'
;MEGEQRLWESFYTANGFYLQSFEHTMAASVVINRHTTASLPHPHVVYVVEVTVNSTRTVIERRYSEFVALHESLRDGFPFPPKRVFLTLFFPSAWVDDQLVAERKAGLAKWLSAVLWAPEYQNVPLLQQFLSRDAIVPFTSEIDVEDVLPSTLSRKAISSFFSIRQTQKKPSMISAAYYPEWCVGDHSPEDLDFTKFDLLFFGFVTPNADSKLGWGPATSDSLKRLVTSARSSQADTKVVLTIGGWEGSRYFSQTCSTMLNRMTFVEAVVAAVNEHDLDGINLDWEFPNSKGSGNPYSPEDTANFLLLIQALRTALGASKIISAAVGHTPWLGPEGVPISNATAFAENLTYINIMNYSVYASSSPGPNSPLGDVIKGQRKLQTTAEAALLQWRNSGFPASKMLLGIPLFGYVFKSKRTYLNSGNRMVPNQTFESFASHSFKGAHKDMGGKSAEEMTTTTEQLESWWNKPIPFKQLVASGALVKRFDGNYGQGSGYTMAWDDSSSTPYLFNPEKKVLVTFDNTRSLAAKVKFAQENGFAGCATWSLDHDDDYTLQDVIRTAMGKYN
;
A
#
# COMPACT_ATOMS: atom_id res chain seq x y z
N MET A 1 18.82 29.90 -34.29
CA MET A 1 18.08 30.51 -33.17
C MET A 1 17.45 31.80 -33.66
N GLU A 2 16.35 31.72 -34.43
CA GLU A 2 15.61 32.92 -34.85
C GLU A 2 14.14 32.59 -35.24
N GLY A 3 13.59 31.46 -34.76
CA GLY A 3 12.28 30.95 -35.19
C GLY A 3 11.27 30.65 -34.07
N GLU A 4 11.62 30.84 -32.79
CA GLU A 4 10.75 30.42 -31.66
C GLU A 4 10.31 31.58 -30.73
N GLN A 5 10.49 32.83 -31.16
CA GLN A 5 10.10 34.01 -30.37
C GLN A 5 8.68 34.54 -30.67
N ARG A 6 7.89 33.87 -31.53
CA ARG A 6 6.56 34.36 -31.96
C ARG A 6 5.34 33.61 -31.41
N LEU A 7 5.52 32.72 -30.44
CA LEU A 7 4.39 31.98 -29.82
C LEU A 7 4.09 32.39 -28.37
N TRP A 8 4.79 33.38 -27.82
CA TRP A 8 4.64 33.81 -26.43
C TRP A 8 3.90 35.15 -26.24
N GLU A 9 3.53 35.87 -27.31
CA GLU A 9 2.82 37.16 -27.22
C GLU A 9 1.28 37.06 -27.33
N SER A 10 0.70 35.88 -27.59
CA SER A 10 -0.75 35.73 -27.79
C SER A 10 -1.56 35.40 -26.53
N PHE A 11 -0.93 35.20 -25.37
CA PHE A 11 -1.64 34.81 -24.13
C PHE A 11 -1.96 35.96 -23.17
N TYR A 12 -1.57 37.21 -23.48
CA TYR A 12 -1.75 38.35 -22.55
C TYR A 12 -2.72 39.45 -23.01
N THR A 13 -3.60 39.18 -23.97
CA THR A 13 -4.63 40.14 -24.43
C THR A 13 -6.07 39.63 -24.30
N ALA A 14 -6.36 38.87 -23.24
CA ALA A 14 -7.73 38.49 -22.89
C ALA A 14 -7.94 38.57 -21.37
N ASN A 15 -7.83 39.79 -20.82
CA ASN A 15 -8.58 40.28 -19.66
C ASN A 15 -8.03 41.66 -19.29
N GLY A 16 -8.72 42.70 -19.75
CA GLY A 16 -8.33 44.09 -19.50
C GLY A 16 -8.27 44.39 -18.01
N PHE A 17 -7.06 44.66 -17.52
CA PHE A 17 -6.83 45.47 -16.35
C PHE A 17 -6.00 46.68 -16.77
N TYR A 18 -6.56 47.86 -16.49
CA TYR A 18 -5.96 49.16 -16.74
C TYR A 18 -4.55 49.24 -16.13
N LEU A 19 -3.54 49.49 -16.97
CA LEU A 19 -2.24 49.98 -16.52
C LEU A 19 -2.40 51.44 -16.09
N GLN A 20 -2.66 51.65 -14.80
CA GLN A 20 -2.24 52.88 -14.15
C GLN A 20 -0.72 52.80 -13.97
N SER A 21 -0.05 53.82 -14.50
CA SER A 21 1.37 54.08 -14.35
C SER A 21 1.80 54.06 -12.89
N PHE A 22 2.59 53.06 -12.52
CA PHE A 22 3.57 53.16 -11.44
C PHE A 22 4.94 52.88 -12.04
N GLU A 23 5.70 53.96 -12.24
CA GLU A 23 7.15 53.91 -12.40
C GLU A 23 7.78 53.27 -11.14
N HIS A 24 8.85 52.51 -11.36
CA HIS A 24 9.58 51.64 -10.43
C HIS A 24 9.05 50.20 -10.29
N THR A 25 9.01 49.46 -11.40
CA THR A 25 9.17 48.00 -11.33
C THR A 25 10.58 47.68 -10.86
N MET A 26 10.68 47.13 -9.64
CA MET A 26 11.95 46.61 -9.13
C MET A 26 12.47 45.53 -10.08
N ALA A 27 13.62 45.78 -10.71
CA ALA A 27 14.36 44.72 -11.39
C ALA A 27 14.95 43.81 -10.31
N ALA A 28 14.21 42.75 -9.97
CA ALA A 28 14.67 41.71 -9.07
C ALA A 28 15.21 40.52 -9.90
N SER A 29 16.45 40.11 -9.66
CA SER A 29 16.99 38.88 -10.23
C SER A 29 17.56 37.98 -9.14
N VAL A 30 17.35 36.68 -9.28
CA VAL A 30 17.88 35.66 -8.37
C VAL A 30 18.71 34.67 -9.18
N VAL A 31 19.94 34.44 -8.71
CA VAL A 31 20.83 33.42 -9.27
C VAL A 31 21.27 32.50 -8.14
N ILE A 32 21.08 31.20 -8.36
CA ILE A 32 21.61 30.14 -7.48
C ILE A 32 22.41 29.18 -8.37
N ASN A 33 23.68 29.48 -8.60
CA ASN A 33 24.55 28.65 -9.44
C ASN A 33 25.59 27.86 -8.64
N ARG A 34 25.78 28.20 -7.37
CA ARG A 34 26.75 27.61 -6.46
C ARG A 34 26.08 27.09 -5.21
N HIS A 35 26.69 26.09 -4.61
CA HIS A 35 26.35 25.58 -3.29
C HIS A 35 27.66 25.21 -2.57
N THR A 36 27.60 25.10 -1.24
CA THR A 36 28.68 24.57 -0.42
C THR A 36 28.17 23.40 0.40
N THR A 37 29.09 22.54 0.83
CA THR A 37 28.80 21.37 1.67
C THR A 37 29.56 21.43 3.00
N ALA A 38 30.29 22.53 3.24
CA ALA A 38 31.22 22.69 4.35
C ALA A 38 30.60 23.54 5.45
N SER A 39 29.78 22.90 6.28
CA SER A 39 29.12 23.57 7.41
C SER A 39 29.23 22.71 8.67
N LEU A 40 29.48 23.38 9.80
CA LEU A 40 29.61 22.76 11.12
C LEU A 40 28.25 22.80 11.84
N PRO A 41 27.89 21.80 12.67
CA PRO A 41 28.67 20.63 13.08
C PRO A 41 28.55 19.39 12.16
N HIS A 42 27.71 19.43 11.11
CA HIS A 42 27.55 18.33 10.14
C HIS A 42 27.45 18.87 8.71
N PRO A 43 28.11 18.27 7.71
CA PRO A 43 28.03 18.72 6.31
C PRO A 43 26.60 18.73 5.78
N HIS A 44 26.13 19.90 5.34
CA HIS A 44 24.82 20.08 4.70
C HIS A 44 24.95 20.91 3.42
N VAL A 45 24.02 20.71 2.48
CA VAL A 45 23.99 21.51 1.25
C VAL A 45 23.45 22.90 1.56
N VAL A 46 24.29 23.91 1.37
CA VAL A 46 23.95 25.32 1.51
C VAL A 46 23.97 25.97 0.14
N TYR A 47 22.84 26.56 -0.28
CA TYR A 47 22.75 27.27 -1.55
C TYR A 47 23.29 28.68 -1.40
N VAL A 48 24.19 29.07 -2.31
CA VAL A 48 24.66 30.45 -2.41
C VAL A 48 23.69 31.20 -3.31
N VAL A 49 22.89 32.06 -2.71
CA VAL A 49 21.82 32.80 -3.36
C VAL A 49 22.28 34.22 -3.61
N GLU A 50 22.36 34.60 -4.88
CA GLU A 50 22.67 35.95 -5.30
C GLU A 50 21.38 36.64 -5.70
N VAL A 51 20.99 37.66 -4.95
CA VAL A 51 19.76 38.43 -5.15
C VAL A 51 20.15 39.85 -5.52
N THR A 52 19.67 40.34 -6.67
CA THR A 52 19.84 41.74 -7.07
C THR A 52 18.47 42.40 -7.05
N VAL A 53 18.31 43.45 -6.24
CA VAL A 53 17.10 44.27 -6.19
C VAL A 53 17.52 45.74 -6.31
N ASN A 54 16.95 46.48 -7.26
CA ASN A 54 17.26 47.90 -7.49
C ASN A 54 18.78 48.18 -7.59
N SER A 55 19.48 47.37 -8.39
CA SER A 55 20.95 47.44 -8.59
C SER A 55 21.81 47.15 -7.35
N THR A 56 21.19 46.77 -6.22
CA THR A 56 21.91 46.32 -5.03
C THR A 56 21.99 44.81 -5.05
N ARG A 57 23.22 44.27 -5.10
CA ARG A 57 23.48 42.83 -5.08
C ARG A 57 23.76 42.36 -3.66
N THR A 58 22.94 41.44 -3.18
CA THR A 58 23.11 40.74 -1.91
C THR A 58 23.44 39.27 -2.20
N VAL A 59 24.36 38.71 -1.43
CA VAL A 59 24.65 37.28 -1.44
C VAL A 59 24.32 36.75 -0.05
N ILE A 60 23.47 35.73 -0.01
CA ILE A 60 23.06 35.02 1.20
C ILE A 60 23.28 33.53 1.02
N GLU A 61 23.37 32.83 2.14
CA GLU A 61 23.51 31.39 2.20
C GLU A 61 22.29 30.79 2.88
N ARG A 62 21.60 29.86 2.23
CA ARG A 62 20.36 29.28 2.74
C ARG A 62 20.31 27.78 2.50
N ARG A 63 19.80 27.06 3.49
CA ARG A 63 19.48 25.64 3.38
C ARG A 63 18.12 25.44 2.71
N TYR A 64 17.87 24.26 2.14
CA TYR A 64 16.60 23.98 1.48
C TYR A 64 15.42 24.09 2.45
N SER A 65 15.59 23.62 3.69
CA SER A 65 14.62 23.75 4.77
C SER A 65 14.17 25.19 5.03
N GLU A 66 15.08 26.17 4.90
CA GLU A 66 14.78 27.59 5.08
C GLU A 66 13.93 28.16 3.95
N PHE A 67 14.13 27.70 2.71
CA PHE A 67 13.26 28.05 1.59
C PHE A 67 11.86 27.44 1.76
N VAL A 68 11.78 26.18 2.21
CA VAL A 68 10.51 25.51 2.50
C VAL A 68 9.75 26.25 3.59
N ALA A 69 10.42 26.60 4.69
CA ALA A 69 9.80 27.32 5.79
C ALA A 69 9.28 28.69 5.34
N LEU A 70 10.03 29.40 4.48
CA LEU A 70 9.56 30.65 3.89
C LEU A 70 8.33 30.43 2.99
N HIS A 71 8.39 29.47 2.06
CA HIS A 71 7.28 29.14 1.16
C HIS A 71 5.98 28.80 1.92
N GLU A 72 6.08 27.93 2.94
CA GLU A 72 4.95 27.54 3.78
C GLU A 72 4.43 28.71 4.63
N SER A 73 5.30 29.60 5.10
CA SER A 73 4.92 30.78 5.87
C SER A 73 4.25 31.86 5.03
N LEU A 74 4.71 32.05 3.78
CA LEU A 74 4.09 32.96 2.83
C LEU A 74 2.74 32.42 2.32
N ARG A 75 2.56 31.09 2.32
CA ARG A 75 1.44 30.39 1.67
C ARG A 75 1.28 30.83 0.22
N ASP A 76 2.40 31.05 -0.46
CA ASP A 76 2.40 31.50 -1.84
C ASP A 76 1.98 30.37 -2.79
N GLY A 77 1.31 30.73 -3.89
CA GLY A 77 0.84 29.77 -4.89
C GLY A 77 1.86 29.44 -5.98
N PHE A 78 3.13 29.87 -5.83
CA PHE A 78 4.12 29.69 -6.88
C PHE A 78 4.67 28.26 -6.91
N PRO A 79 5.04 27.73 -8.11
CA PRO A 79 5.70 26.44 -8.21
C PRO A 79 6.99 26.40 -7.40
N PHE A 80 7.04 25.50 -6.41
CA PHE A 80 8.20 25.28 -5.56
C PHE A 80 8.86 23.92 -5.89
N PRO A 81 10.21 23.83 -5.97
CA PRO A 81 10.87 22.56 -6.26
C PRO A 81 10.57 21.51 -5.17
N PRO A 82 10.27 20.25 -5.55
CA PRO A 82 9.77 19.24 -4.61
C PRO A 82 10.80 18.81 -3.54
N LYS A 83 10.27 18.47 -2.37
CA LYS A 83 11.03 17.90 -1.23
C LYS A 83 11.58 16.52 -1.65
N ARG A 84 12.90 16.36 -1.69
CA ARG A 84 13.59 15.12 -2.12
C ARG A 84 14.92 14.95 -1.37
N VAL A 85 15.07 13.86 -0.63
CA VAL A 85 16.31 13.55 0.10
C VAL A 85 17.46 13.29 -0.87
N PHE A 86 18.62 13.91 -0.64
CA PHE A 86 19.83 13.68 -1.43
C PHE A 86 20.45 12.31 -1.08
N LEU A 87 20.04 11.22 -1.72
CA LEU A 87 20.61 9.88 -1.48
C LEU A 87 21.81 9.59 -2.40
N THR A 88 22.96 10.24 -2.21
CA THR A 88 24.21 9.77 -2.83
C THR A 88 24.80 8.63 -2.02
N LEU A 89 24.40 7.40 -2.36
CA LEU A 89 25.13 6.21 -1.97
C LEU A 89 26.43 6.15 -2.79
N PHE A 90 27.56 6.42 -2.14
CA PHE A 90 28.93 6.25 -2.63
C PHE A 90 29.41 7.15 -3.80
N PHE A 91 29.69 8.43 -3.52
CA PHE A 91 30.77 9.15 -4.23
C PHE A 91 31.55 10.06 -3.27
N PRO A 92 32.87 10.27 -3.47
CA PRO A 92 33.64 11.23 -2.67
C PRO A 92 33.05 12.63 -2.81
N SER A 93 32.99 13.35 -1.68
CA SER A 93 32.35 14.66 -1.45
C SER A 93 32.80 15.83 -2.35
N ALA A 94 33.65 15.59 -3.35
CA ALA A 94 34.16 16.59 -4.28
C ALA A 94 33.38 16.68 -5.61
N TRP A 95 32.35 15.84 -5.82
CA TRP A 95 31.63 15.75 -7.09
C TRP A 95 30.09 15.83 -6.97
N VAL A 96 29.57 16.44 -5.89
CA VAL A 96 28.12 16.65 -5.79
C VAL A 96 27.74 17.86 -6.66
N ASP A 97 27.75 17.68 -7.98
CA ASP A 97 26.92 18.48 -8.88
C ASP A 97 25.93 17.52 -9.54
N ASP A 98 25.16 16.84 -8.68
CA ASP A 98 24.09 15.94 -9.10
C ASP A 98 23.04 16.74 -9.86
N GLN A 99 22.46 16.11 -10.89
CA GLN A 99 21.31 16.64 -11.62
C GLN A 99 20.21 17.17 -10.69
N LEU A 100 20.03 16.55 -9.52
CA LEU A 100 19.05 16.95 -8.51
C LEU A 100 19.41 18.27 -7.79
N VAL A 101 20.70 18.51 -7.50
CA VAL A 101 21.17 19.81 -6.97
C VAL A 101 21.01 20.89 -8.05
N ALA A 102 21.32 20.59 -9.30
CA ALA A 102 21.12 21.51 -10.43
C ALA A 102 19.63 21.87 -10.65
N GLU A 103 18.74 20.87 -10.64
CA GLU A 103 17.29 21.06 -10.71
C GLU A 103 16.77 21.89 -9.55
N ARG A 104 17.23 21.62 -8.32
CA ARG A 104 16.83 22.36 -7.13
C ARG A 104 17.35 23.80 -7.14
N LYS A 105 18.61 24.02 -7.53
CA LYS A 105 19.19 25.36 -7.78
C LYS A 105 18.30 26.17 -8.73
N ALA A 106 17.94 25.59 -9.88
CA ALA A 106 17.09 26.23 -10.88
C ALA A 106 15.66 26.51 -10.36
N GLY A 107 15.05 25.53 -9.69
CA GLY A 107 13.70 25.65 -9.14
C GLY A 107 13.60 26.70 -8.03
N LEU A 108 14.56 26.72 -7.09
CA LEU A 108 14.61 27.71 -6.01
C LEU A 108 14.84 29.13 -6.55
N ALA A 109 15.71 29.28 -7.55
CA ALA A 109 15.95 30.58 -8.18
C ALA A 109 14.68 31.09 -8.89
N LYS A 110 13.97 30.20 -9.59
CA LYS A 110 12.70 30.52 -10.26
C LYS A 110 11.61 30.91 -9.27
N TRP A 111 11.45 30.14 -8.20
CA TRP A 111 10.49 30.41 -7.14
C TRP A 111 10.76 31.76 -6.45
N LEU A 112 11.98 31.98 -5.96
CA LEU A 112 12.32 33.21 -5.23
C LEU A 112 12.22 34.44 -6.14
N SER A 113 12.52 34.28 -7.44
CA SER A 113 12.26 35.34 -8.43
C SER A 113 10.76 35.66 -8.48
N ALA A 114 9.89 34.66 -8.64
CA ALA A 114 8.44 34.88 -8.69
C ALA A 114 7.92 35.60 -7.44
N VAL A 115 8.38 35.22 -6.25
CA VAL A 115 8.04 35.87 -4.98
C VAL A 115 8.49 37.34 -4.95
N LEU A 116 9.70 37.67 -5.43
CA LEU A 116 10.20 39.05 -5.42
C LEU A 116 9.52 39.97 -6.45
N TRP A 117 9.02 39.39 -7.54
CA TRP A 117 8.29 40.13 -8.57
C TRP A 117 6.83 40.41 -8.19
N ALA A 118 6.28 39.65 -7.25
CA ALA A 118 4.91 39.77 -6.79
C ALA A 118 4.76 40.91 -5.74
N PRO A 119 4.00 41.99 -6.05
CA PRO A 119 3.89 43.17 -5.20
C PRO A 119 3.43 42.88 -3.77
N GLU A 120 2.59 41.87 -3.58
CA GLU A 120 2.04 41.45 -2.29
C GLU A 120 3.09 40.94 -1.30
N TYR A 121 4.25 40.48 -1.78
CA TYR A 121 5.32 39.95 -0.92
C TYR A 121 6.47 40.93 -0.66
N GLN A 122 6.56 42.04 -1.42
CA GLN A 122 7.70 42.97 -1.39
C GLN A 122 7.97 43.57 0.00
N ASN A 123 6.93 43.75 0.81
CA ASN A 123 7.01 44.35 2.15
C ASN A 123 6.82 43.32 3.28
N VAL A 124 6.83 42.02 2.99
CA VAL A 124 6.65 40.98 4.01
C VAL A 124 7.91 40.90 4.89
N PRO A 125 7.80 41.12 6.22
CA PRO A 125 8.97 41.12 7.11
C PRO A 125 9.76 39.81 7.08
N LEU A 126 9.08 38.67 6.92
CA LEU A 126 9.72 37.36 6.82
C LEU A 126 10.60 37.23 5.56
N LEU A 127 10.15 37.77 4.43
CA LEU A 127 10.94 37.77 3.20
C LEU A 127 12.17 38.68 3.36
N GLN A 128 12.01 39.86 3.95
CA GLN A 128 13.12 40.77 4.23
C GLN A 128 14.15 40.14 5.19
N GLN A 129 13.68 39.43 6.22
CA GLN A 129 14.54 38.68 7.13
C GLN A 129 15.28 37.56 6.41
N PHE A 130 14.59 36.79 5.57
CA PHE A 130 15.19 35.74 4.76
C PHE A 130 16.27 36.28 3.82
N LEU A 131 16.14 37.50 3.31
CA LEU A 131 17.13 38.13 2.42
C LEU A 131 18.32 38.78 3.15
N SER A 132 18.31 38.84 4.48
CA SER A 132 19.38 39.48 5.26
C SER A 132 20.53 38.51 5.57
N ARG A 133 21.78 39.00 5.51
CA ARG A 133 22.99 38.16 5.69
C ARG A 133 23.09 37.51 7.08
N ASP A 134 22.72 38.25 8.11
CA ASP A 134 22.96 37.87 9.51
C ASP A 134 21.71 37.32 10.23
N ALA A 135 20.58 37.15 9.52
CA ALA A 135 19.41 36.56 10.15
C ALA A 135 19.63 35.08 10.47
N ILE A 136 19.68 34.78 11.76
CA ILE A 136 19.28 33.47 12.27
C ILE A 136 17.78 33.41 12.09
N VAL A 137 17.32 32.76 11.02
CA VAL A 137 15.90 32.59 10.79
C VAL A 137 15.36 31.65 11.89
N PRO A 138 14.32 32.02 12.67
CA PRO A 138 13.88 31.26 13.83
C PRO A 138 13.13 29.97 13.46
N PHE A 139 13.27 29.48 12.23
CA PHE A 139 12.71 28.22 11.79
C PHE A 139 13.60 27.08 12.28
N THR A 140 13.34 26.69 13.52
CA THR A 140 13.72 25.44 14.21
C THR A 140 15.21 25.10 14.25
N SER A 141 15.75 25.00 15.47
CA SER A 141 17.06 24.41 15.77
C SER A 141 17.13 22.89 15.58
N GLU A 142 16.15 22.29 14.89
CA GLU A 142 16.08 20.85 14.61
C GLU A 142 16.76 20.54 13.27
N ILE A 143 17.51 19.45 13.22
CA ILE A 143 18.18 18.95 12.01
C ILE A 143 17.09 18.55 11.01
N ASP A 144 17.02 19.21 9.85
CA ASP A 144 16.17 18.81 8.73
C ASP A 144 16.93 17.79 7.85
N VAL A 145 16.34 16.62 7.65
CA VAL A 145 16.92 15.50 6.89
C VAL A 145 17.23 15.85 5.43
N GLU A 146 16.56 16.87 4.91
CA GLU A 146 16.72 17.36 3.54
C GLU A 146 17.97 18.23 3.34
N ASP A 147 18.53 18.74 4.44
CA ASP A 147 19.76 19.53 4.42
C ASP A 147 21.01 18.62 4.46
N VAL A 148 20.88 17.41 5.01
CA VAL A 148 22.03 16.56 5.37
C VAL A 148 22.52 15.73 4.19
N LEU A 149 23.86 15.65 4.04
CA LEU A 149 24.49 14.64 3.16
C LEU A 149 24.52 13.27 3.87
N PRO A 150 23.89 12.21 3.32
CA PRO A 150 23.77 10.92 4.00
C PRO A 150 25.10 10.24 4.33
N SER A 151 26.17 10.59 3.61
CA SER A 151 27.54 10.11 3.86
C SER A 151 28.09 10.52 5.24
N THR A 152 27.38 11.37 5.98
CA THR A 152 27.83 11.95 7.25
C THR A 152 27.01 11.52 8.48
N LEU A 153 25.92 10.78 8.27
CA LEU A 153 25.08 10.29 9.36
C LEU A 153 25.51 8.89 9.81
N SER A 154 25.74 8.72 11.12
CA SER A 154 25.91 7.38 11.69
C SER A 154 24.59 6.60 11.60
N ARG A 155 24.65 5.28 11.37
CA ARG A 155 23.46 4.39 11.35
C ARG A 155 22.57 4.53 12.59
N LYS A 156 23.17 4.86 13.74
CA LYS A 156 22.48 5.04 15.02
C LYS A 156 21.67 6.34 15.06
N ALA A 157 22.18 7.42 14.43
CA ALA A 157 21.48 8.69 14.33
C ALA A 157 20.21 8.55 13.47
N ILE A 158 20.33 7.91 12.30
CA ILE A 158 19.20 7.63 11.38
C ILE A 158 18.09 6.87 12.12
N SER A 159 18.45 5.83 12.88
CA SER A 159 17.47 5.04 13.66
C SER A 159 16.78 5.83 14.77
N SER A 160 17.47 6.75 15.45
CA SER A 160 16.86 7.57 16.51
C SER A 160 15.92 8.66 15.97
N PHE A 161 16.18 9.18 14.76
CA PHE A 161 15.39 10.28 14.18
C PHE A 161 13.98 9.85 13.76
N PHE A 162 13.79 8.63 13.24
CA PHE A 162 12.45 8.11 12.94
C PHE A 162 11.60 7.84 14.19
N SER A 163 12.22 7.84 15.39
CA SER A 163 11.52 7.56 16.64
C SER A 163 10.92 8.79 17.30
N ILE A 164 11.38 10.00 16.98
CA ILE A 164 10.99 11.25 17.66
C ILE A 164 10.00 12.04 16.79
N ARG A 165 8.77 11.53 16.67
CA ARG A 165 7.56 12.33 16.35
C ARG A 165 6.24 11.57 16.48
N GLN A 166 6.26 10.32 16.96
CA GLN A 166 5.04 9.62 17.33
C GLN A 166 4.77 9.85 18.82
N THR A 167 3.96 10.87 19.11
CA THR A 167 3.19 10.87 20.36
C THR A 167 2.38 9.57 20.39
N GLN A 168 2.61 8.75 21.43
CA GLN A 168 2.11 7.39 21.55
C GLN A 168 0.57 7.34 21.61
N LYS A 169 -0.06 7.30 20.44
CA LYS A 169 -1.31 6.59 20.23
C LYS A 169 -0.90 5.27 19.56
N LYS A 170 -1.21 4.13 20.15
CA LYS A 170 -0.97 2.81 19.52
C LYS A 170 -1.57 2.89 18.10
N PRO A 171 -0.78 2.74 17.02
CA PRO A 171 -1.32 2.86 15.67
C PRO A 171 -2.44 1.84 15.50
N SER A 172 -3.61 2.31 15.05
CA SER A 172 -4.73 1.42 14.75
C SER A 172 -4.35 0.48 13.62
N MET A 173 -4.78 -0.78 13.68
CA MET A 173 -4.55 -1.73 12.59
C MET A 173 -5.05 -1.18 11.25
N ILE A 174 -4.33 -1.47 10.18
CA ILE A 174 -4.75 -1.18 8.82
C ILE A 174 -5.81 -2.19 8.38
N SER A 175 -6.97 -1.69 7.96
CA SER A 175 -8.03 -2.42 7.28
C SER A 175 -7.89 -2.19 5.77
N ALA A 176 -7.18 -3.10 5.10
CA ALA A 176 -6.96 -3.02 3.66
C ALA A 176 -7.85 -3.99 2.88
N ALA A 177 -8.14 -3.69 1.62
CA ALA A 177 -8.86 -4.59 0.72
C ALA A 177 -8.32 -4.52 -0.70
N TYR A 178 -8.32 -5.66 -1.38
CA TYR A 178 -8.13 -5.70 -2.83
C TYR A 178 -9.45 -5.39 -3.52
N TYR A 179 -9.38 -4.41 -4.42
CA TYR A 179 -10.46 -4.03 -5.32
C TYR A 179 -9.98 -4.19 -6.77
N PRO A 180 -9.96 -5.44 -7.28
CA PRO A 180 -9.66 -5.70 -8.69
C PRO A 180 -10.58 -4.94 -9.65
N GLU A 181 -10.14 -4.67 -10.87
CA GLU A 181 -10.86 -3.90 -11.89
C GLU A 181 -12.23 -4.50 -12.18
N TRP A 182 -12.33 -5.83 -12.20
CA TRP A 182 -13.62 -6.51 -12.43
C TRP A 182 -14.64 -6.27 -11.31
N CYS A 183 -14.21 -5.80 -10.12
CA CYS A 183 -15.14 -5.37 -9.07
C CYS A 183 -16.02 -4.22 -9.53
N VAL A 184 -15.58 -3.38 -10.48
CA VAL A 184 -16.34 -2.22 -10.98
C VAL A 184 -17.73 -2.61 -11.50
N GLY A 185 -17.89 -3.84 -12.01
CA GLY A 185 -19.17 -4.35 -12.49
C GLY A 185 -20.20 -4.58 -11.38
N ASP A 186 -19.76 -5.08 -10.23
CA ASP A 186 -20.63 -5.42 -9.09
C ASP A 186 -20.66 -4.33 -8.01
N HIS A 187 -19.59 -3.55 -7.92
CA HIS A 187 -19.36 -2.50 -6.94
C HIS A 187 -18.73 -1.31 -7.66
N SER A 188 -19.53 -0.37 -8.16
CA SER A 188 -18.99 0.82 -8.81
C SER A 188 -18.18 1.68 -7.83
N PRO A 189 -17.09 2.32 -8.25
CA PRO A 189 -16.25 3.11 -7.35
C PRO A 189 -16.98 4.21 -6.57
N GLU A 190 -18.03 4.79 -7.16
CA GLU A 190 -18.85 5.85 -6.57
C GLU A 190 -19.78 5.35 -5.45
N ASP A 191 -20.10 4.04 -5.47
CA ASP A 191 -21.02 3.41 -4.50
C ASP A 191 -20.27 2.76 -3.32
N LEU A 192 -18.94 2.78 -3.34
CA LEU A 192 -18.13 2.20 -2.27
C LEU A 192 -18.27 2.99 -0.97
N ASP A 193 -18.49 2.28 0.14
CA ASP A 193 -18.34 2.86 1.48
C ASP A 193 -16.84 2.91 1.85
N PHE A 194 -16.18 4.02 1.50
CA PHE A 194 -14.77 4.24 1.78
C PHE A 194 -14.43 4.22 3.28
N THR A 195 -15.39 4.49 4.17
CA THR A 195 -15.14 4.42 5.63
C THR A 195 -14.72 3.03 6.10
N LYS A 196 -14.99 2.00 5.29
CA LYS A 196 -14.62 0.61 5.53
C LYS A 196 -13.14 0.30 5.31
N PHE A 197 -12.38 1.19 4.66
CA PHE A 197 -11.01 0.93 4.22
C PHE A 197 -10.05 2.05 4.61
N ASP A 198 -8.92 1.67 5.20
CA ASP A 198 -7.77 2.58 5.32
C ASP A 198 -6.93 2.56 4.02
N LEU A 199 -6.93 1.43 3.32
CA LEU A 199 -6.10 1.18 2.13
C LEU A 199 -6.84 0.29 1.12
N LEU A 200 -6.90 0.74 -0.13
CA LEU A 200 -7.42 -0.03 -1.26
C LEU A 200 -6.29 -0.36 -2.25
N PHE A 201 -6.16 -1.65 -2.55
CA PHE A 201 -5.29 -2.19 -3.59
C PHE A 201 -6.08 -2.33 -4.89
N PHE A 202 -5.99 -1.33 -5.78
CA PHE A 202 -6.64 -1.40 -7.10
C PHE A 202 -5.75 -2.14 -8.09
N GLY A 203 -6.25 -3.16 -8.77
CA GLY A 203 -5.45 -3.95 -9.71
C GLY A 203 -6.27 -4.60 -10.81
N PHE A 204 -5.69 -5.17 -11.85
CA PHE A 204 -4.25 -5.32 -12.03
C PHE A 204 -3.78 -4.63 -13.29
N VAL A 205 -2.65 -3.96 -13.16
CA VAL A 205 -1.80 -3.61 -14.29
C VAL A 205 -0.64 -4.60 -14.34
N THR A 206 -0.02 -4.79 -15.50
CA THR A 206 1.02 -5.81 -15.64
C THR A 206 2.30 -5.21 -16.22
N PRO A 207 3.51 -5.65 -15.83
CA PRO A 207 4.70 -5.34 -16.61
C PRO A 207 4.54 -5.96 -18.01
N ASN A 208 5.05 -5.29 -19.05
CA ASN A 208 5.05 -5.81 -20.42
C ASN A 208 6.46 -6.13 -20.92
N ALA A 209 6.58 -6.60 -22.17
CA ALA A 209 7.85 -6.98 -22.78
C ALA A 209 8.87 -5.83 -22.89
N ASP A 210 8.43 -4.59 -22.83
CA ASP A 210 9.28 -3.39 -22.88
C ASP A 210 9.61 -2.86 -21.47
N SER A 211 9.30 -3.63 -20.41
CA SER A 211 9.45 -3.21 -19.01
C SER A 211 8.64 -1.96 -18.65
N LYS A 212 7.50 -1.72 -19.32
CA LYS A 212 6.51 -0.67 -18.99
C LYS A 212 5.26 -1.28 -18.37
N LEU A 213 4.34 -0.43 -17.91
CA LEU A 213 3.00 -0.86 -17.47
C LEU A 213 2.11 -1.13 -18.69
N GLY A 214 1.47 -2.30 -18.71
CA GLY A 214 0.44 -2.73 -19.65
C GLY A 214 -0.93 -2.70 -18.99
N TRP A 215 -1.81 -1.88 -19.55
CA TRP A 215 -3.21 -1.70 -19.16
C TRP A 215 -4.00 -1.01 -20.28
N GLY A 216 -5.32 -1.13 -20.27
CA GLY A 216 -6.21 -0.49 -21.24
C GLY A 216 -6.81 0.82 -20.73
N PRO A 217 -7.45 1.61 -21.60
CA PRO A 217 -8.13 2.85 -21.21
C PRO A 217 -9.23 2.61 -20.16
N ALA A 218 -9.96 1.48 -20.24
CA ALA A 218 -11.00 1.14 -19.26
C ALA A 218 -10.45 0.97 -17.83
N THR A 219 -9.29 0.34 -17.67
CA THR A 219 -8.61 0.19 -16.39
C THR A 219 -8.17 1.55 -15.84
N SER A 220 -7.60 2.40 -16.70
CA SER A 220 -7.16 3.76 -16.35
C SER A 220 -8.34 4.63 -15.93
N ASP A 221 -9.47 4.56 -16.63
CA ASP A 221 -10.70 5.29 -16.31
C ASP A 221 -11.33 4.81 -15.00
N SER A 222 -11.35 3.50 -14.77
CA SER A 222 -11.83 2.90 -13.52
C SER A 222 -10.98 3.35 -12.32
N LEU A 223 -9.65 3.42 -12.49
CA LEU A 223 -8.75 3.96 -11.47
C LEU A 223 -9.02 5.44 -11.19
N LYS A 224 -9.21 6.26 -12.23
CA LYS A 224 -9.53 7.69 -12.08
C LYS A 224 -10.84 7.89 -11.31
N ARG A 225 -11.87 7.10 -11.61
CA ARG A 225 -13.15 7.10 -10.87
C ARG A 225 -12.96 6.71 -9.41
N LEU A 226 -12.19 5.66 -9.13
CA LEU A 226 -11.90 5.23 -7.76
C LEU A 226 -11.16 6.28 -6.94
N VAL A 227 -10.08 6.85 -7.47
CA VAL A 227 -9.33 7.89 -6.77
C VAL A 227 -10.23 9.11 -6.51
N THR A 228 -10.98 9.56 -7.52
CA THR A 228 -11.89 10.70 -7.38
C THR A 228 -12.95 10.45 -6.29
N SER A 229 -13.54 9.26 -6.26
CA SER A 229 -14.54 8.87 -5.27
C SER A 229 -13.94 8.78 -3.87
N ALA A 230 -12.76 8.18 -3.74
CA ALA A 230 -12.04 8.10 -2.46
C ALA A 230 -11.73 9.48 -1.88
N ARG A 231 -11.21 10.41 -2.70
CA ARG A 231 -10.92 11.79 -2.28
C ARG A 231 -12.19 12.57 -1.89
N SER A 232 -13.30 12.32 -2.58
CA SER A 232 -14.58 12.99 -2.31
C SER A 232 -15.28 12.46 -1.05
N SER A 233 -15.00 11.23 -0.64
CA SER A 233 -15.65 10.55 0.50
C SER A 233 -15.27 11.11 1.89
N GLN A 234 -14.16 11.85 2.00
CA GLN A 234 -13.58 12.31 3.27
C GLN A 234 -13.14 11.19 4.25
N ALA A 235 -13.12 9.91 3.83
CA ALA A 235 -12.74 8.77 4.66
C ALA A 235 -11.22 8.59 4.87
N ASP A 236 -10.39 9.43 4.24
CA ASP A 236 -8.91 9.34 4.18
C ASP A 236 -8.37 7.99 3.63
N THR A 237 -9.19 7.24 2.89
CA THR A 237 -8.79 5.98 2.28
C THR A 237 -7.67 6.19 1.27
N LYS A 238 -6.58 5.47 1.46
CA LYS A 238 -5.43 5.46 0.55
C LYS A 238 -5.69 4.53 -0.62
N VAL A 239 -5.35 4.94 -1.83
CA VAL A 239 -5.49 4.13 -3.05
C VAL A 239 -4.11 3.86 -3.63
N VAL A 240 -3.75 2.58 -3.77
CA VAL A 240 -2.48 2.16 -4.36
C VAL A 240 -2.72 1.26 -5.56
N LEU A 241 -1.85 1.38 -6.57
CA LEU A 241 -1.93 0.59 -7.79
C LEU A 241 -1.20 -0.75 -7.62
N THR A 242 -1.92 -1.84 -7.79
CA THR A 242 -1.39 -3.19 -7.77
C THR A 242 -0.92 -3.60 -9.16
N ILE A 243 0.35 -3.95 -9.25
CA ILE A 243 1.04 -4.37 -10.46
C ILE A 243 1.35 -5.86 -10.34
N GLY A 244 0.87 -6.68 -11.27
CA GLY A 244 1.12 -8.13 -11.30
C GLY A 244 -0.13 -8.98 -11.08
N GLY A 245 -0.10 -9.81 -10.04
CA GLY A 245 -1.05 -10.86 -9.73
C GLY A 245 -0.66 -12.20 -10.36
N TRP A 246 -1.38 -13.26 -9.98
CA TRP A 246 -1.15 -14.63 -10.40
C TRP A 246 -0.91 -14.79 -11.92
N GLU A 247 -1.82 -14.29 -12.75
CA GLU A 247 -1.68 -14.35 -14.23
C GLU A 247 -0.90 -13.16 -14.82
N GLY A 248 -0.67 -12.11 -14.03
CA GLY A 248 -0.02 -10.86 -14.46
C GLY A 248 1.48 -10.79 -14.21
N SER A 249 2.08 -11.86 -13.67
CA SER A 249 3.46 -11.87 -13.20
C SER A 249 4.53 -12.20 -14.25
N ARG A 250 4.12 -12.49 -15.49
CA ARG A 250 4.97 -13.02 -16.57
C ARG A 250 6.26 -12.23 -16.83
N TYR A 251 6.19 -10.91 -16.82
CA TYR A 251 7.30 -10.05 -17.25
C TYR A 251 8.16 -9.49 -16.11
N PHE A 252 7.90 -9.85 -14.85
CA PHE A 252 8.68 -9.33 -13.73
C PHE A 252 10.15 -9.74 -13.77
N SER A 253 10.47 -11.01 -14.04
CA SER A 253 11.85 -11.49 -14.10
C SER A 253 12.67 -10.69 -15.13
N GLN A 254 12.12 -10.50 -16.33
CA GLN A 254 12.72 -9.65 -17.37
C GLN A 254 12.85 -8.19 -16.92
N THR A 255 11.78 -7.62 -16.37
CA THR A 255 11.74 -6.23 -15.89
C THR A 255 12.82 -5.97 -14.83
N CYS A 256 13.08 -6.93 -13.95
CA CYS A 256 14.07 -6.78 -12.88
C CYS A 256 15.52 -7.05 -13.34
N SER A 257 15.70 -7.83 -14.41
CA SER A 257 16.99 -8.44 -14.79
C SER A 257 18.15 -7.47 -15.10
N THR A 258 17.87 -6.26 -15.59
CA THR A 258 18.91 -5.29 -15.96
C THR A 258 18.61 -3.91 -15.37
N MET A 259 19.66 -3.09 -15.19
CA MET A 259 19.48 -1.71 -14.72
C MET A 259 18.57 -0.90 -15.64
N LEU A 260 18.76 -1.02 -16.96
CA LEU A 260 17.95 -0.30 -17.94
C LEU A 260 16.47 -0.68 -17.82
N ASN A 261 16.14 -1.98 -17.76
CA ASN A 261 14.76 -2.44 -17.62
C ASN A 261 14.12 -1.95 -16.31
N ARG A 262 14.87 -2.01 -15.20
CA ARG A 262 14.38 -1.49 -13.90
C ARG A 262 14.08 0.00 -13.96
N MET A 263 14.96 0.79 -14.59
CA MET A 263 14.74 2.24 -14.70
C MET A 263 13.57 2.58 -15.62
N THR A 264 13.40 1.89 -16.75
CA THR A 264 12.22 2.03 -17.62
C THR A 264 10.92 1.75 -16.85
N PHE A 265 10.92 0.70 -16.02
CA PHE A 265 9.76 0.36 -15.20
C PHE A 265 9.51 1.37 -14.09
N VAL A 266 10.56 1.83 -13.40
CA VAL A 266 10.48 2.88 -12.36
C VAL A 266 9.88 4.16 -12.95
N GLU A 267 10.32 4.60 -14.13
CA GLU A 267 9.77 5.77 -14.82
C GLU A 267 8.28 5.60 -15.13
N ALA A 268 7.88 4.44 -15.67
CA ALA A 268 6.48 4.14 -15.96
C ALA A 268 5.61 4.13 -14.69
N VAL A 269 6.12 3.58 -13.59
CA VAL A 269 5.43 3.57 -12.29
C VAL A 269 5.29 4.98 -11.72
N VAL A 270 6.36 5.78 -11.74
CA VAL A 270 6.32 7.17 -11.27
C VAL A 270 5.32 8.00 -12.09
N ALA A 271 5.29 7.80 -13.41
CA ALA A 271 4.32 8.45 -14.28
C ALA A 271 2.88 8.09 -13.89
N ALA A 272 2.59 6.80 -13.69
CA ALA A 272 1.26 6.36 -13.26
C ALA A 272 0.86 6.90 -11.88
N VAL A 273 1.79 6.89 -10.90
CA VAL A 273 1.54 7.43 -9.56
C VAL A 273 1.20 8.92 -9.62
N ASN A 274 1.90 9.69 -10.45
CA ASN A 274 1.67 11.12 -10.57
C ASN A 274 0.40 11.45 -11.40
N GLU A 275 0.17 10.76 -12.51
CA GLU A 275 -0.99 10.99 -13.38
C GLU A 275 -2.31 10.72 -12.64
N HIS A 276 -2.33 9.69 -11.79
CA HIS A 276 -3.52 9.23 -11.10
C HIS A 276 -3.62 9.65 -9.63
N ASP A 277 -2.74 10.53 -9.15
CA ASP A 277 -2.68 10.97 -7.74
C ASP A 277 -2.72 9.80 -6.72
N LEU A 278 -1.92 8.78 -6.98
CA LEU A 278 -1.91 7.56 -6.17
C LEU A 278 -1.14 7.74 -4.87
N ASP A 279 -1.59 7.09 -3.80
CA ASP A 279 -0.89 7.05 -2.52
C ASP A 279 0.35 6.12 -2.58
N GLY A 280 0.50 5.33 -3.63
CA GLY A 280 1.61 4.41 -3.80
C GLY A 280 1.32 3.24 -4.76
N ILE A 281 2.09 2.18 -4.59
CA ILE A 281 2.01 0.94 -5.39
C ILE A 281 2.06 -0.32 -4.53
N ASN A 282 1.53 -1.40 -5.07
CA ASN A 282 1.65 -2.76 -4.55
C ASN A 282 2.24 -3.68 -5.64
N LEU A 283 3.35 -4.33 -5.35
CA LEU A 283 4.03 -5.25 -6.27
C LEU A 283 3.60 -6.68 -5.98
N ASP A 284 2.76 -7.24 -6.84
CA ASP A 284 2.19 -8.57 -6.70
C ASP A 284 2.89 -9.54 -7.67
N TRP A 285 4.17 -9.82 -7.42
CA TRP A 285 4.94 -10.77 -8.23
C TRP A 285 4.83 -12.18 -7.64
N GLU A 286 4.19 -13.08 -8.39
CA GLU A 286 3.94 -14.47 -8.04
C GLU A 286 4.71 -15.46 -8.95
N PHE A 287 5.96 -15.84 -8.64
CA PHE A 287 6.82 -15.35 -7.56
C PHE A 287 8.28 -15.23 -8.03
N PRO A 288 9.11 -14.35 -7.42
CA PRO A 288 10.56 -14.35 -7.65
C PRO A 288 11.18 -15.74 -7.49
N ASN A 289 11.99 -16.15 -8.46
CA ASN A 289 12.67 -17.45 -8.53
C ASN A 289 11.71 -18.66 -8.39
N SER A 290 10.47 -18.52 -8.87
CA SER A 290 9.50 -19.61 -8.91
C SER A 290 8.60 -19.49 -10.13
N LYS A 291 8.13 -20.63 -10.61
CA LYS A 291 7.33 -20.70 -11.84
C LYS A 291 5.94 -20.07 -11.70
N GLY A 292 5.35 -19.99 -10.50
CA GLY A 292 3.98 -19.50 -10.32
C GLY A 292 2.99 -20.13 -11.32
N SER A 293 2.25 -19.30 -12.05
CA SER A 293 1.30 -19.67 -13.12
C SER A 293 1.94 -20.15 -14.44
N GLY A 294 3.27 -20.33 -14.50
CA GLY A 294 4.00 -20.66 -15.72
C GLY A 294 4.96 -19.56 -16.20
N ASN A 295 5.35 -18.67 -15.30
CA ASN A 295 6.17 -17.50 -15.54
C ASN A 295 7.65 -17.87 -15.77
N PRO A 296 8.38 -17.12 -16.62
CA PRO A 296 9.83 -17.08 -16.58
C PRO A 296 10.34 -16.67 -15.19
N TYR A 297 11.40 -17.32 -14.74
CA TYR A 297 12.04 -17.06 -13.44
C TYR A 297 13.54 -17.31 -13.54
N SER A 298 14.30 -16.72 -12.60
CA SER A 298 15.75 -16.90 -12.49
C SER A 298 16.20 -16.91 -11.02
N PRO A 299 17.31 -17.60 -10.69
CA PRO A 299 17.92 -17.56 -9.36
C PRO A 299 18.23 -16.14 -8.85
N GLU A 300 18.48 -15.20 -9.76
CA GLU A 300 18.81 -13.80 -9.47
C GLU A 300 17.57 -12.93 -9.21
N ASP A 301 16.35 -13.43 -9.45
CA ASP A 301 15.10 -12.67 -9.36
C ASP A 301 14.96 -11.92 -8.03
N THR A 302 15.18 -12.60 -6.90
CA THR A 302 15.02 -11.97 -5.57
C THR A 302 16.02 -10.85 -5.34
N ALA A 303 17.28 -11.01 -5.77
CA ALA A 303 18.29 -9.96 -5.66
C ALA A 303 17.96 -8.77 -6.58
N ASN A 304 17.54 -9.05 -7.81
CA ASN A 304 17.13 -8.04 -8.77
C ASN A 304 15.85 -7.29 -8.35
N PHE A 305 14.94 -7.99 -7.67
CA PHE A 305 13.71 -7.39 -7.14
C PHE A 305 14.00 -6.40 -6.02
N LEU A 306 14.96 -6.70 -5.14
CA LEU A 306 15.43 -5.75 -4.12
C LEU A 306 15.97 -4.47 -4.77
N LEU A 307 16.79 -4.60 -5.83
CA LEU A 307 17.31 -3.44 -6.57
C LEU A 307 16.19 -2.59 -7.18
N LEU A 308 15.15 -3.24 -7.70
CA LEU A 308 13.98 -2.53 -8.23
C LEU A 308 13.24 -1.78 -7.11
N ILE A 309 12.98 -2.43 -5.98
CA ILE A 309 12.30 -1.82 -4.83
C ILE A 309 13.08 -0.62 -4.28
N GLN A 310 14.41 -0.71 -4.20
CA GLN A 310 15.27 0.39 -3.79
C GLN A 310 15.20 1.57 -4.78
N ALA A 311 15.19 1.30 -6.09
CA ALA A 311 15.02 2.32 -7.11
C ALA A 311 13.64 2.99 -7.02
N LEU A 312 12.58 2.20 -6.84
CA LEU A 312 11.21 2.70 -6.64
C LEU A 312 11.09 3.56 -5.37
N ARG A 313 11.68 3.12 -4.25
CA ARG A 313 11.70 3.90 -3.01
C ARG A 313 12.43 5.24 -3.19
N THR A 314 13.55 5.22 -3.90
CA THR A 314 14.31 6.45 -4.21
C THR A 314 13.48 7.40 -5.08
N ALA A 315 12.79 6.89 -6.10
CA ALA A 315 12.03 7.71 -7.04
C ALA A 315 10.69 8.22 -6.49
N LEU A 316 9.98 7.40 -5.72
CA LEU A 316 8.66 7.74 -5.15
C LEU A 316 8.76 8.48 -3.80
N GLY A 317 9.93 8.44 -3.16
CA GLY A 317 10.18 9.08 -1.87
C GLY A 317 9.63 8.30 -0.67
N ALA A 318 9.81 8.86 0.53
CA ALA A 318 9.45 8.21 1.79
C ALA A 318 7.94 8.23 2.10
N SER A 319 7.18 9.16 1.52
CA SER A 319 5.75 9.35 1.82
C SER A 319 4.84 8.36 1.10
N LYS A 320 5.24 7.86 -0.08
CA LYS A 320 4.43 6.93 -0.86
C LYS A 320 4.47 5.52 -0.27
N ILE A 321 3.34 4.81 -0.35
CA ILE A 321 3.24 3.40 0.02
C ILE A 321 3.93 2.57 -1.06
N ILE A 322 4.84 1.68 -0.65
CA ILE A 322 5.36 0.62 -1.54
C ILE A 322 5.14 -0.69 -0.81
N SER A 323 4.20 -1.50 -1.26
CA SER A 323 3.95 -2.82 -0.68
C SER A 323 4.26 -3.93 -1.67
N ALA A 324 4.33 -5.16 -1.16
CA ALA A 324 4.41 -6.34 -1.99
C ALA A 324 3.49 -7.45 -1.46
N ALA A 325 2.81 -8.16 -2.36
CA ALA A 325 2.13 -9.40 -2.01
C ALA A 325 3.17 -10.53 -1.92
N VAL A 326 3.04 -11.38 -0.90
CA VAL A 326 4.02 -12.43 -0.61
C VAL A 326 3.34 -13.73 -0.18
N GLY A 327 4.00 -14.86 -0.42
CA GLY A 327 3.55 -16.15 0.10
C GLY A 327 3.81 -16.31 1.61
N HIS A 328 3.49 -17.50 2.12
CA HIS A 328 3.75 -17.86 3.53
C HIS A 328 5.24 -17.84 3.89
N THR A 329 6.12 -18.09 2.92
CA THR A 329 7.57 -18.10 3.13
C THR A 329 8.22 -16.86 2.50
N PRO A 330 9.38 -16.39 3.02
CA PRO A 330 10.22 -15.44 2.32
C PRO A 330 10.52 -15.86 0.88
N TRP A 331 10.79 -14.87 0.01
CA TRP A 331 11.14 -15.12 -1.39
C TRP A 331 12.32 -16.08 -1.52
N LEU A 332 12.32 -16.87 -2.60
CA LEU A 332 13.37 -17.86 -2.84
C LEU A 332 14.65 -17.16 -3.29
N GLY A 333 15.75 -17.38 -2.57
CA GLY A 333 17.09 -16.98 -3.00
C GLY A 333 17.60 -17.86 -4.15
N PRO A 334 18.84 -17.65 -4.62
CA PRO A 334 19.38 -18.35 -5.80
C PRO A 334 19.32 -19.88 -5.68
N GLU A 335 19.41 -20.39 -4.46
CA GLU A 335 19.47 -21.83 -4.15
C GLU A 335 18.08 -22.48 -4.12
N GLY A 336 17.03 -21.74 -4.49
CA GLY A 336 15.65 -22.22 -4.45
C GLY A 336 15.10 -22.40 -3.03
N VAL A 337 15.77 -21.83 -2.03
CA VAL A 337 15.35 -21.83 -0.62
C VAL A 337 14.97 -20.42 -0.17
N PRO A 338 14.02 -20.25 0.77
CA PRO A 338 13.66 -18.93 1.28
C PRO A 338 14.87 -18.15 1.81
N ILE A 339 14.95 -16.86 1.49
CA ILE A 339 16.01 -15.99 1.99
C ILE A 339 15.96 -15.88 3.52
N SER A 340 17.13 -15.91 4.15
CA SER A 340 17.27 -15.77 5.60
C SER A 340 17.36 -14.32 6.07
N ASN A 341 17.50 -13.36 5.15
CA ASN A 341 17.59 -11.94 5.48
C ASN A 341 16.80 -11.09 4.49
N ALA A 342 15.65 -10.59 4.93
CA ALA A 342 14.78 -9.66 4.23
C ALA A 342 14.85 -8.23 4.80
N THR A 343 15.85 -7.91 5.63
CA THR A 343 15.97 -6.60 6.30
C THR A 343 16.03 -5.45 5.29
N ALA A 344 16.78 -5.61 4.19
CA ALA A 344 16.86 -4.59 3.14
C ALA A 344 15.52 -4.36 2.43
N PHE A 345 14.68 -5.41 2.28
CA PHE A 345 13.31 -5.24 1.81
C PHE A 345 12.47 -4.49 2.86
N ALA A 346 12.60 -4.85 4.14
CA ALA A 346 11.89 -4.19 5.23
C ALA A 346 12.23 -2.70 5.38
N GLU A 347 13.44 -2.28 5.01
CA GLU A 347 13.85 -0.87 4.99
C GLU A 347 13.14 -0.08 3.87
N ASN A 348 12.82 -0.71 2.75
CA ASN A 348 12.31 -0.03 1.55
C ASN A 348 10.81 -0.22 1.30
N LEU A 349 10.21 -1.34 1.74
CA LEU A 349 8.78 -1.59 1.65
C LEU A 349 8.04 -0.98 2.84
N THR A 350 6.88 -0.38 2.61
CA THR A 350 5.95 0.06 3.66
C THR A 350 5.27 -1.14 4.30
N TYR A 351 4.76 -2.07 3.50
CA TYR A 351 4.10 -3.30 3.95
C TYR A 351 4.48 -4.51 3.10
N ILE A 352 4.39 -5.70 3.67
CA ILE A 352 4.14 -6.94 2.91
C ILE A 352 2.73 -7.43 3.20
N ASN A 353 2.03 -7.92 2.20
CA ASN A 353 0.76 -8.60 2.35
C ASN A 353 0.96 -10.12 2.23
N ILE A 354 0.84 -10.83 3.35
CA ILE A 354 0.98 -12.29 3.38
C ILE A 354 -0.30 -12.91 2.85
N MET A 355 -0.25 -13.50 1.66
CA MET A 355 -1.37 -14.18 1.01
C MET A 355 -1.72 -15.50 1.70
N ASN A 356 -2.30 -15.42 2.90
CA ASN A 356 -2.65 -16.56 3.74
C ASN A 356 -3.94 -17.25 3.27
N TYR A 357 -3.96 -17.71 2.02
CA TYR A 357 -5.08 -18.40 1.39
C TYR A 357 -4.59 -19.29 0.25
N SER A 358 -5.50 -20.04 -0.38
CA SER A 358 -5.21 -20.99 -1.45
C SER A 358 -4.24 -22.11 -1.06
N VAL A 359 -4.14 -22.42 0.23
CA VAL A 359 -3.19 -23.43 0.76
C VAL A 359 -3.50 -24.83 0.24
N TYR A 360 -4.79 -25.15 0.10
CA TYR A 360 -5.28 -26.40 -0.49
C TYR A 360 -6.16 -26.12 -1.72
N ALA A 361 -5.59 -25.51 -2.76
CA ALA A 361 -6.28 -25.23 -4.03
C ALA A 361 -6.34 -26.43 -5.02
N SER A 362 -6.12 -27.66 -4.54
CA SER A 362 -5.98 -28.87 -5.37
C SER A 362 -7.22 -29.78 -5.30
N SER A 363 -7.20 -30.95 -5.95
CA SER A 363 -8.33 -31.90 -5.92
C SER A 363 -8.55 -32.59 -4.56
N SER A 364 -7.61 -32.47 -3.62
CA SER A 364 -7.75 -33.03 -2.27
C SER A 364 -8.24 -31.97 -1.28
N PRO A 365 -9.36 -32.21 -0.59
CA PRO A 365 -9.88 -31.28 0.41
C PRO A 365 -8.88 -30.94 1.50
N GLY A 366 -8.75 -29.65 1.81
CA GLY A 366 -8.00 -29.11 2.93
C GLY A 366 -8.34 -27.65 3.20
N PRO A 367 -7.89 -27.08 4.33
CA PRO A 367 -8.24 -25.72 4.72
C PRO A 367 -7.72 -24.69 3.71
N ASN A 368 -8.56 -23.72 3.31
CA ASN A 368 -8.17 -22.67 2.37
C ASN A 368 -7.08 -21.75 2.96
N SER A 369 -7.27 -21.34 4.21
CA SER A 369 -6.55 -20.25 4.87
C SER A 369 -6.29 -20.57 6.35
N PRO A 370 -5.54 -21.64 6.66
CA PRO A 370 -5.29 -22.06 8.03
C PRO A 370 -4.65 -20.93 8.87
N LEU A 371 -5.19 -20.70 10.07
CA LEU A 371 -4.64 -19.74 11.03
C LEU A 371 -3.40 -20.32 11.72
N GLY A 372 -3.58 -21.45 12.38
CA GLY A 372 -2.55 -22.12 13.16
C GLY A 372 -2.37 -23.56 12.75
N ASP A 373 -1.44 -24.21 13.43
CA ASP A 373 -0.92 -25.51 13.02
C ASP A 373 -0.69 -26.40 14.25
N VAL A 374 -1.60 -27.33 14.59
CA VAL A 374 -1.24 -28.37 15.58
C VAL A 374 -1.95 -29.71 15.34
N ILE A 375 -1.42 -30.53 14.44
CA ILE A 375 -1.49 -31.98 14.66
C ILE A 375 -0.33 -32.33 15.61
N LYS A 376 -0.62 -32.57 16.89
CA LYS A 376 0.36 -33.22 17.79
C LYS A 376 0.75 -34.56 17.17
N GLY A 377 2.01 -34.69 16.75
CA GLY A 377 2.58 -35.94 16.23
C GLY A 377 2.60 -36.11 14.70
N GLN A 378 2.25 -35.08 13.91
CA GLN A 378 2.49 -35.08 12.45
C GLN A 378 3.29 -33.86 11.99
N ARG A 379 3.76 -33.90 10.74
CA ARG A 379 4.59 -32.86 10.11
C ARG A 379 3.84 -31.51 10.11
N LYS A 380 4.43 -30.50 10.75
CA LYS A 380 3.92 -29.12 10.81
C LYS A 380 3.70 -28.54 9.40
N LEU A 381 2.50 -28.03 9.11
CA LEU A 381 2.20 -27.32 7.87
C LEU A 381 2.92 -25.97 7.87
N GLN A 382 3.79 -25.74 6.89
CA GLN A 382 4.58 -24.50 6.80
C GLN A 382 3.79 -23.32 6.17
N THR A 383 2.55 -23.58 5.77
CA THR A 383 1.67 -22.65 5.05
C THR A 383 0.43 -22.32 5.89
N THR A 384 0.66 -21.82 7.11
CA THR A 384 -0.36 -21.26 8.02
C THR A 384 -0.01 -19.82 8.38
N ALA A 385 -0.95 -19.03 8.89
CA ALA A 385 -0.65 -17.66 9.33
C ALA A 385 0.43 -17.62 10.44
N GLU A 386 0.36 -18.55 11.40
CA GLU A 386 1.38 -18.73 12.44
C GLU A 386 2.75 -19.05 11.86
N ALA A 387 2.83 -20.02 10.94
CA ALA A 387 4.09 -20.39 10.31
C ALA A 387 4.64 -19.24 9.46
N ALA A 388 3.79 -18.52 8.75
CA ALA A 388 4.21 -17.39 7.91
C ALA A 388 4.80 -16.24 8.74
N LEU A 389 4.13 -15.87 9.84
CA LEU A 389 4.65 -14.88 10.79
C LEU A 389 6.06 -15.24 11.26
N LEU A 390 6.26 -16.49 11.71
CA LEU A 390 7.55 -16.93 12.22
C LEU A 390 8.63 -16.91 11.12
N GLN A 391 8.32 -17.37 9.91
CA GLN A 391 9.28 -17.40 8.81
C GLN A 391 9.72 -15.99 8.40
N TRP A 392 8.78 -15.06 8.23
CA TRP A 392 9.10 -13.68 7.88
C TRP A 392 9.83 -12.93 9.01
N ARG A 393 9.44 -13.12 10.27
CA ARG A 393 10.18 -12.55 11.42
C ARG A 393 11.59 -13.09 11.53
N ASN A 394 11.79 -14.39 11.29
CA ASN A 394 13.11 -15.00 11.32
C ASN A 394 14.00 -14.49 10.18
N SER A 395 13.43 -14.02 9.06
CA SER A 395 14.18 -13.30 8.03
C SER A 395 14.50 -11.85 8.37
N GLY A 396 14.10 -11.34 9.55
CA GLY A 396 14.30 -9.95 9.95
C GLY A 396 13.23 -8.98 9.46
N PHE A 397 12.11 -9.46 8.90
CA PHE A 397 11.00 -8.58 8.51
C PHE A 397 10.13 -8.27 9.74
N PRO A 398 9.85 -6.99 10.06
CA PRO A 398 9.11 -6.63 11.27
C PRO A 398 7.61 -6.90 11.10
N ALA A 399 6.98 -7.52 12.11
CA ALA A 399 5.54 -7.79 12.11
C ALA A 399 4.70 -6.51 11.94
N SER A 400 5.17 -5.38 12.47
CA SER A 400 4.53 -4.07 12.33
C SER A 400 4.49 -3.51 10.90
N LYS A 401 5.05 -4.25 9.92
CA LYS A 401 4.97 -3.97 8.48
C LYS A 401 4.34 -5.13 7.71
N MET A 402 3.68 -6.07 8.39
CA MET A 402 2.96 -7.20 7.78
C MET A 402 1.46 -6.95 7.83
N LEU A 403 0.79 -7.16 6.69
CA LEU A 403 -0.65 -7.32 6.60
C LEU A 403 -0.96 -8.80 6.48
N LEU A 404 -1.88 -9.31 7.32
CA LEU A 404 -2.37 -10.68 7.18
C LEU A 404 -3.45 -10.73 6.09
N GLY A 405 -3.20 -11.51 5.04
CA GLY A 405 -4.18 -11.77 3.99
C GLY A 405 -5.36 -12.59 4.51
N ILE A 406 -6.57 -12.14 4.20
CA ILE A 406 -7.82 -12.77 4.62
C ILE A 406 -8.68 -13.04 3.38
N PRO A 407 -8.99 -14.29 3.04
CA PRO A 407 -9.83 -14.57 1.89
C PRO A 407 -11.31 -14.33 2.20
N LEU A 408 -12.00 -13.70 1.25
CA LEU A 408 -13.46 -13.60 1.20
C LEU A 408 -14.05 -14.68 0.27
N PHE A 409 -13.35 -15.81 0.14
CA PHE A 409 -13.72 -16.90 -0.76
C PHE A 409 -13.36 -18.26 -0.15
N GLY A 410 -13.91 -19.32 -0.75
CA GLY A 410 -13.62 -20.70 -0.41
C GLY A 410 -13.21 -21.55 -1.61
N TYR A 411 -13.05 -22.85 -1.42
CA TYR A 411 -12.89 -23.83 -2.49
C TYR A 411 -13.96 -24.91 -2.38
N VAL A 412 -14.53 -25.31 -3.51
CA VAL A 412 -15.41 -26.47 -3.58
C VAL A 412 -14.63 -27.68 -4.09
N PHE A 413 -14.75 -28.82 -3.43
CA PHE A 413 -14.09 -30.07 -3.79
C PHE A 413 -15.12 -31.13 -4.14
N LYS A 414 -14.81 -31.91 -5.18
CA LYS A 414 -15.57 -33.12 -5.52
C LYS A 414 -15.21 -34.25 -4.56
N SER A 415 -15.90 -34.32 -3.41
CA SER A 415 -15.53 -35.21 -2.32
C SER A 415 -16.73 -35.68 -1.51
N LYS A 416 -16.68 -36.95 -1.06
CA LYS A 416 -17.61 -37.50 -0.06
C LYS A 416 -17.09 -37.36 1.38
N ARG A 417 -15.90 -36.77 1.56
CA ARG A 417 -15.30 -36.64 2.90
C ARG A 417 -16.19 -35.76 3.78
N THR A 418 -16.17 -36.08 5.07
CA THR A 418 -16.84 -35.33 6.13
C THR A 418 -15.84 -34.65 7.07
N TYR A 419 -14.57 -34.56 6.65
CA TYR A 419 -13.44 -34.01 7.39
C TYR A 419 -12.35 -33.52 6.43
N LEU A 420 -11.49 -32.60 6.89
CA LEU A 420 -10.36 -32.05 6.11
C LEU A 420 -9.08 -32.88 6.25
N ASN A 421 -8.75 -33.34 7.47
CA ASN A 421 -7.55 -34.15 7.74
C ASN A 421 -7.86 -35.63 7.97
N SER A 422 -7.12 -36.49 7.27
CA SER A 422 -7.08 -37.94 7.48
C SER A 422 -6.51 -38.30 8.85
N GLY A 423 -7.30 -38.22 9.93
CA GLY A 423 -6.80 -38.74 11.21
C GLY A 423 -7.56 -38.57 12.52
N ASN A 424 -8.61 -37.76 12.68
CA ASN A 424 -9.49 -37.88 13.86
C ASN A 424 -10.85 -37.19 13.76
N ARG A 425 -11.80 -37.74 14.55
CA ARG A 425 -13.26 -37.64 14.40
C ARG A 425 -13.87 -36.32 14.85
N MET A 426 -14.90 -35.94 14.09
CA MET A 426 -16.03 -35.05 14.39
C MET A 426 -16.17 -34.62 15.85
N VAL A 427 -16.20 -33.30 16.08
CA VAL A 427 -16.97 -32.71 17.19
C VAL A 427 -18.17 -32.00 16.55
N PRO A 428 -19.38 -32.59 16.57
CA PRO A 428 -20.60 -31.86 16.27
C PRO A 428 -20.66 -30.66 17.22
N ASN A 429 -20.99 -29.51 16.66
CA ASN A 429 -21.06 -28.21 17.32
C ASN A 429 -21.72 -28.36 18.72
N GLN A 430 -20.91 -28.48 19.78
CA GLN A 430 -21.41 -28.31 21.14
C GLN A 430 -21.68 -26.82 21.28
N THR A 431 -22.92 -26.48 21.62
CA THR A 431 -23.32 -25.16 22.08
C THR A 431 -22.34 -24.69 23.15
N PHE A 432 -21.40 -23.84 22.76
CA PHE A 432 -20.50 -23.16 23.66
C PHE A 432 -20.85 -21.67 23.64
N GLU A 433 -21.77 -21.33 24.54
CA GLU A 433 -21.75 -20.03 25.19
C GLU A 433 -20.38 -19.82 25.85
N SER A 434 -19.95 -18.57 25.97
CA SER A 434 -18.73 -18.08 26.67
C SER A 434 -17.46 -17.75 25.86
N PHE A 435 -17.61 -17.07 24.71
CA PHE A 435 -16.66 -16.00 24.35
C PHE A 435 -17.33 -14.68 23.89
N ALA A 436 -18.66 -14.61 23.99
CA ALA A 436 -19.47 -13.42 23.69
C ALA A 436 -19.98 -12.70 24.96
N SER A 437 -19.32 -12.87 26.12
CA SER A 437 -19.72 -12.17 27.35
C SER A 437 -18.95 -10.86 27.55
N HIS A 438 -19.13 -9.93 26.61
CA HIS A 438 -19.31 -8.51 26.96
C HIS A 438 -20.67 -8.11 26.39
N SER A 439 -21.68 -8.45 27.17
CA SER A 439 -23.10 -8.41 26.84
C SER A 439 -23.53 -7.01 26.39
N PHE A 440 -24.04 -6.90 25.16
CA PHE A 440 -25.14 -5.98 24.89
C PHE A 440 -26.36 -6.49 25.68
N LYS A 441 -26.79 -5.72 26.68
CA LYS A 441 -27.92 -6.07 27.54
C LYS A 441 -29.24 -5.75 26.83
N GLY A 442 -30.07 -6.76 26.64
CA GLY A 442 -31.48 -6.66 26.26
C GLY A 442 -32.05 -8.04 25.96
N ALA A 443 -32.75 -8.64 26.93
CA ALA A 443 -33.32 -10.00 26.92
C ALA A 443 -34.26 -10.25 25.72
N HIS A 444 -34.43 -11.47 25.21
CA HIS A 444 -35.36 -12.47 25.75
C HIS A 444 -35.07 -13.92 25.31
N LYS A 445 -35.59 -14.87 26.11
CA LYS A 445 -35.45 -16.33 26.08
C LYS A 445 -35.80 -17.01 24.75
N ASP A 446 -35.05 -18.08 24.48
CA ASP A 446 -35.38 -19.16 23.54
C ASP A 446 -36.84 -19.62 23.64
N MET A 447 -37.54 -19.56 22.51
CA MET A 447 -38.67 -20.42 22.20
C MET A 447 -38.51 -20.97 20.78
N GLY A 448 -38.60 -22.29 20.66
CA GLY A 448 -38.43 -23.00 19.40
C GLY A 448 -39.51 -22.70 18.35
N GLY A 449 -39.11 -22.86 17.09
CA GLY A 449 -39.95 -22.89 15.88
C GLY A 449 -40.05 -21.53 15.19
N LYS A 450 -39.59 -21.35 13.95
CA LYS A 450 -40.14 -21.90 12.70
C LYS A 450 -39.20 -21.52 11.55
N SER A 451 -39.32 -22.26 10.46
CA SER A 451 -38.63 -22.16 9.17
C SER A 451 -38.31 -20.73 8.73
N ALA A 452 -37.05 -20.48 8.38
CA ALA A 452 -36.65 -19.33 7.59
C ALA A 452 -37.38 -19.39 6.24
N GLU A 453 -38.02 -18.27 5.87
CA GLU A 453 -38.70 -18.12 4.59
C GLU A 453 -37.73 -18.36 3.43
N GLU A 454 -38.10 -19.27 2.53
CA GLU A 454 -37.39 -19.56 1.29
C GLU A 454 -37.42 -18.34 0.38
N MET A 455 -36.32 -17.58 0.37
CA MET A 455 -36.05 -16.66 -0.71
C MET A 455 -35.58 -17.48 -1.91
N THR A 456 -36.49 -17.68 -2.86
CA THR A 456 -36.24 -18.39 -4.13
C THR A 456 -35.34 -17.54 -5.03
N THR A 457 -34.03 -17.78 -4.94
CA THR A 457 -33.06 -17.36 -5.96
C THR A 457 -32.57 -18.59 -6.71
N THR A 458 -32.42 -18.46 -8.03
CA THR A 458 -31.92 -19.49 -8.93
C THR A 458 -30.64 -20.11 -8.37
N THR A 459 -30.76 -21.32 -7.83
CA THR A 459 -29.72 -21.93 -7.01
C THR A 459 -28.60 -22.41 -7.91
N GLU A 460 -27.53 -21.60 -8.07
CA GLU A 460 -26.29 -22.13 -8.63
C GLU A 460 -25.86 -23.33 -7.80
N GLN A 461 -25.78 -24.48 -8.45
CA GLN A 461 -25.39 -25.73 -7.81
C GLN A 461 -23.89 -25.73 -7.55
N LEU A 462 -23.47 -25.96 -6.30
CA LEU A 462 -22.06 -25.99 -5.91
C LEU A 462 -21.21 -26.99 -6.72
N GLU A 463 -21.84 -27.99 -7.32
CA GLU A 463 -21.21 -28.96 -8.23
C GLU A 463 -20.54 -28.31 -9.45
N SER A 464 -21.01 -27.14 -9.93
CA SER A 464 -20.37 -26.40 -11.03
C SER A 464 -19.02 -25.79 -10.64
N TRP A 465 -18.78 -25.65 -9.33
CA TRP A 465 -17.58 -25.08 -8.73
C TRP A 465 -16.55 -26.13 -8.32
N TRP A 466 -16.74 -27.41 -8.63
CA TRP A 466 -15.79 -28.46 -8.26
C TRP A 466 -14.35 -28.14 -8.68
N ASN A 467 -13.47 -28.20 -7.69
CA ASN A 467 -12.03 -27.90 -7.71
C ASN A 467 -11.71 -26.48 -8.17
N LYS A 468 -12.60 -25.53 -7.88
CA LYS A 468 -12.44 -24.10 -8.17
C LYS A 468 -12.65 -23.25 -6.92
N PRO A 469 -12.04 -22.05 -6.85
CA PRO A 469 -12.41 -21.07 -5.85
C PRO A 469 -13.86 -20.63 -6.06
N ILE A 470 -14.59 -20.34 -4.98
CA ILE A 470 -15.96 -19.83 -4.99
C ILE A 470 -16.05 -18.57 -4.11
N PRO A 471 -16.56 -17.44 -4.62
CA PRO A 471 -16.80 -16.24 -3.83
C PRO A 471 -17.72 -16.53 -2.64
N PHE A 472 -17.50 -15.89 -1.48
CA PHE A 472 -18.34 -16.15 -0.31
C PHE A 472 -19.81 -15.81 -0.57
N LYS A 473 -20.12 -14.71 -1.27
CA LYS A 473 -21.50 -14.38 -1.68
C LYS A 473 -22.19 -15.49 -2.48
N GLN A 474 -21.43 -16.28 -3.26
CA GLN A 474 -21.98 -17.40 -4.02
C GLN A 474 -22.28 -18.63 -3.13
N LEU A 475 -21.58 -18.78 -2.00
CA LEU A 475 -21.97 -19.77 -0.99
C LEU A 475 -23.30 -19.41 -0.32
N VAL A 476 -23.58 -18.11 -0.15
CA VAL A 476 -24.86 -17.60 0.35
C VAL A 476 -25.94 -17.77 -0.73
N ALA A 477 -25.69 -17.33 -1.97
CA ALA A 477 -26.64 -17.41 -3.08
C ALA A 477 -27.03 -18.84 -3.46
N SER A 478 -26.11 -19.80 -3.34
CA SER A 478 -26.39 -21.23 -3.54
C SER A 478 -27.24 -21.85 -2.41
N GLY A 479 -27.50 -21.11 -1.33
CA GLY A 479 -28.20 -21.59 -0.14
C GLY A 479 -27.39 -22.60 0.68
N ALA A 480 -26.09 -22.78 0.40
CA ALA A 480 -25.22 -23.66 1.19
C ALA A 480 -24.82 -23.01 2.52
N LEU A 481 -24.70 -21.68 2.55
CA LEU A 481 -24.63 -20.84 3.74
C LEU A 481 -25.89 -20.00 3.86
N VAL A 482 -26.37 -19.83 5.10
CA VAL A 482 -27.53 -18.99 5.40
C VAL A 482 -27.10 -17.94 6.41
N LYS A 483 -27.27 -16.67 6.05
CA LYS A 483 -27.08 -15.54 6.94
C LYS A 483 -28.14 -15.55 8.03
N ARG A 484 -27.71 -15.43 9.28
CA ARG A 484 -28.55 -15.40 10.47
C ARG A 484 -28.80 -13.96 10.90
N PHE A 485 -29.82 -13.76 11.73
CA PHE A 485 -30.18 -12.44 12.27
C PHE A 485 -29.05 -11.79 13.08
N ASP A 486 -28.16 -12.59 13.68
CA ASP A 486 -27.01 -12.11 14.44
C ASP A 486 -25.81 -11.70 13.55
N GLY A 487 -25.97 -11.71 12.23
CA GLY A 487 -24.91 -11.40 11.26
C GLY A 487 -23.93 -12.55 11.02
N ASN A 488 -24.07 -13.70 11.69
CA ASN A 488 -23.26 -14.89 11.45
C ASN A 488 -23.84 -15.76 10.33
N TYR A 489 -23.06 -16.71 9.82
CA TYR A 489 -23.50 -17.66 8.80
C TYR A 489 -23.60 -19.08 9.37
N GLY A 490 -24.76 -19.71 9.13
CA GLY A 490 -25.01 -21.12 9.43
C GLY A 490 -25.01 -21.98 8.17
N GLN A 491 -25.10 -23.30 8.36
CA GLN A 491 -25.34 -24.23 7.26
C GLN A 491 -26.73 -24.03 6.67
N GLY A 492 -26.86 -24.18 5.36
CA GLY A 492 -28.15 -24.31 4.69
C GLY A 492 -28.64 -25.74 4.59
N SER A 493 -29.83 -25.91 4.01
CA SER A 493 -30.49 -27.22 3.90
C SER A 493 -29.66 -28.19 3.04
N GLY A 494 -29.48 -29.42 3.56
CA GLY A 494 -28.70 -30.46 2.89
C GLY A 494 -27.17 -30.35 3.06
N TYR A 495 -26.64 -29.36 3.77
CA TYR A 495 -25.22 -29.29 4.12
C TYR A 495 -25.01 -29.43 5.63
N THR A 496 -23.89 -30.02 6.02
CA THR A 496 -23.42 -30.02 7.40
C THR A 496 -22.20 -29.11 7.50
N MET A 497 -22.24 -28.14 8.42
CA MET A 497 -21.10 -27.33 8.78
C MET A 497 -20.33 -27.99 9.92
N ALA A 498 -19.02 -28.03 9.78
CA ALA A 498 -18.11 -28.49 10.81
C ALA A 498 -16.93 -27.52 10.94
N TRP A 499 -16.19 -27.67 12.04
CA TRP A 499 -15.02 -26.88 12.36
C TRP A 499 -13.79 -27.80 12.39
N ASP A 500 -12.70 -27.37 11.75
CA ASP A 500 -11.41 -28.02 11.90
C ASP A 500 -10.58 -27.25 12.92
N ASP A 501 -10.45 -27.82 14.12
CA ASP A 501 -9.67 -27.22 15.21
C ASP A 501 -8.20 -27.00 14.80
N SER A 502 -7.67 -27.89 13.96
CA SER A 502 -6.26 -27.86 13.54
C SER A 502 -5.91 -26.58 12.80
N SER A 503 -6.75 -26.19 11.84
CA SER A 503 -6.58 -24.99 11.02
C SER A 503 -7.33 -23.78 11.56
N SER A 504 -8.22 -23.97 12.53
CA SER A 504 -9.20 -22.98 12.99
C SER A 504 -10.04 -22.40 11.84
N THR A 505 -10.51 -23.29 10.96
CA THR A 505 -11.38 -22.92 9.82
C THR A 505 -12.66 -23.76 9.77
N PRO A 506 -13.78 -23.19 9.30
CA PRO A 506 -14.99 -23.94 9.02
C PRO A 506 -14.89 -24.69 7.68
N TYR A 507 -15.75 -25.69 7.53
CA TYR A 507 -16.04 -26.33 6.25
C TYR A 507 -17.49 -26.81 6.19
N LEU A 508 -18.04 -26.89 4.98
CA LEU A 508 -19.34 -27.51 4.71
C LEU A 508 -19.12 -28.82 3.97
N PHE A 509 -20.01 -29.79 4.16
CA PHE A 509 -20.01 -31.01 3.36
C PHE A 509 -21.42 -31.55 3.12
N ASN A 510 -21.57 -32.21 1.96
CA ASN A 510 -22.71 -33.02 1.57
C ASN A 510 -22.17 -34.28 0.84
N PRO A 511 -22.14 -35.45 1.50
CA PRO A 511 -21.58 -36.67 0.90
C PRO A 511 -22.43 -37.24 -0.24
N GLU A 512 -23.74 -36.96 -0.27
CA GLU A 512 -24.65 -37.41 -1.32
C GLU A 512 -24.37 -36.67 -2.62
N LYS A 513 -24.24 -35.34 -2.55
CA LYS A 513 -23.86 -34.46 -3.67
C LYS A 513 -22.37 -34.56 -4.02
N LYS A 514 -21.55 -35.21 -3.19
CA LYS A 514 -20.07 -35.24 -3.31
C LYS A 514 -19.48 -33.83 -3.29
N VAL A 515 -19.97 -32.98 -2.38
CA VAL A 515 -19.50 -31.61 -2.21
C VAL A 515 -18.87 -31.46 -0.84
N LEU A 516 -17.67 -30.90 -0.80
CA LEU A 516 -17.05 -30.35 0.41
C LEU A 516 -16.57 -28.95 0.09
N VAL A 517 -16.84 -27.98 0.95
CA VAL A 517 -16.42 -26.58 0.79
C VAL A 517 -15.53 -26.18 1.96
N THR A 518 -14.37 -25.58 1.70
CA THR A 518 -13.56 -24.91 2.73
C THR A 518 -13.59 -23.41 2.50
N PHE A 519 -13.70 -22.62 3.57
CA PHE A 519 -13.92 -21.17 3.49
C PHE A 519 -13.59 -20.53 4.86
N ASP A 520 -13.73 -19.21 4.95
CA ASP A 520 -13.72 -18.48 6.21
C ASP A 520 -15.14 -18.00 6.56
N ASN A 521 -15.52 -18.13 7.83
CA ASN A 521 -16.75 -17.53 8.36
C ASN A 521 -16.42 -16.42 9.36
N THR A 522 -17.44 -15.73 9.87
CA THR A 522 -17.27 -14.65 10.85
C THR A 522 -16.37 -15.02 12.04
N ARG A 523 -16.47 -16.25 12.55
CA ARG A 523 -15.62 -16.76 13.64
C ARG A 523 -14.15 -16.86 13.24
N SER A 524 -13.82 -17.50 12.12
CA SER A 524 -12.43 -17.68 11.71
C SER A 524 -11.79 -16.37 11.25
N LEU A 525 -12.58 -15.47 10.63
CA LEU A 525 -12.16 -14.10 10.32
C LEU A 525 -11.77 -13.31 11.57
N ALA A 526 -12.64 -13.28 12.58
CA ALA A 526 -12.36 -12.59 13.84
C ALA A 526 -11.13 -13.20 14.56
N ALA A 527 -10.98 -14.53 14.53
CA ALA A 527 -9.81 -15.21 15.10
C ALA A 527 -8.50 -14.80 14.42
N LYS A 528 -8.49 -14.66 13.09
CA LYS A 528 -7.31 -14.20 12.33
C LYS A 528 -6.96 -12.76 12.64
N VAL A 529 -7.95 -11.87 12.72
CA VAL A 529 -7.72 -10.47 13.11
C VAL A 529 -7.14 -10.39 14.52
N LYS A 530 -7.70 -11.14 15.47
CA LYS A 530 -7.19 -11.19 16.84
C LYS A 530 -5.75 -11.72 16.89
N PHE A 531 -5.44 -12.77 16.14
CA PHE A 531 -4.07 -13.26 16.00
C PHE A 531 -3.13 -12.18 15.46
N ALA A 532 -3.55 -11.45 14.41
CA ALA A 532 -2.77 -10.35 13.85
C ALA A 532 -2.52 -9.24 14.90
N GLN A 533 -3.54 -8.87 15.67
CA GLN A 533 -3.43 -7.90 16.78
C GLN A 533 -2.41 -8.35 17.84
N GLU A 534 -2.56 -9.59 18.33
CA GLU A 534 -1.75 -10.15 19.42
C GLU A 534 -0.27 -10.32 19.00
N ASN A 535 -0.02 -10.48 17.70
CA ASN A 535 1.32 -10.67 17.15
C ASN A 535 1.93 -9.41 16.53
N GLY A 536 1.28 -8.25 16.69
CA GLY A 536 1.82 -6.96 16.29
C GLY A 536 1.89 -6.74 14.78
N PHE A 537 0.98 -7.35 14.02
CA PHE A 537 0.81 -7.05 12.60
C PHE A 537 0.43 -5.57 12.40
N ALA A 538 0.79 -5.03 11.23
CA ALA A 538 0.32 -3.71 10.82
C ALA A 538 -1.20 -3.69 10.62
N GLY A 539 -1.80 -4.80 10.18
CA GLY A 539 -3.19 -4.85 9.75
C GLY A 539 -3.57 -6.17 9.09
N CYS A 540 -4.70 -6.16 8.39
CA CYS A 540 -5.14 -7.25 7.51
C CYS A 540 -5.52 -6.71 6.13
N ALA A 541 -5.40 -7.54 5.10
CA ALA A 541 -5.81 -7.22 3.74
C ALA A 541 -6.76 -8.29 3.20
N THR A 542 -7.95 -7.90 2.73
CA THR A 542 -8.93 -8.84 2.19
C THR A 542 -8.72 -9.13 0.71
N TRP A 543 -8.92 -10.40 0.31
CA TRP A 543 -8.96 -10.84 -1.08
C TRP A 543 -10.29 -11.55 -1.40
N SER A 544 -11.16 -11.01 -2.24
CA SER A 544 -11.22 -9.62 -2.72
C SER A 544 -12.64 -9.09 -2.54
N LEU A 545 -12.81 -7.78 -2.67
CA LEU A 545 -14.03 -7.09 -2.28
C LEU A 545 -15.30 -7.65 -2.95
N ASP A 546 -15.21 -8.00 -4.22
CA ASP A 546 -16.29 -8.59 -5.02
C ASP A 546 -16.78 -9.94 -4.49
N HIS A 547 -16.04 -10.60 -3.60
CA HIS A 547 -16.45 -11.86 -3.02
C HIS A 547 -17.24 -11.73 -1.71
N ASP A 548 -17.25 -10.55 -1.08
CA ASP A 548 -17.98 -10.29 0.16
C ASP A 548 -19.50 -10.37 -0.04
N ASP A 549 -20.23 -10.59 1.06
CA ASP A 549 -21.69 -10.49 1.14
C ASP A 549 -22.05 -9.08 1.66
N ASP A 550 -22.04 -8.09 0.76
CA ASP A 550 -22.38 -6.69 1.04
C ASP A 550 -21.64 -6.11 2.26
N TYR A 551 -20.31 -6.19 2.25
CA TYR A 551 -19.40 -5.76 3.33
C TYR A 551 -19.55 -6.50 4.67
N THR A 552 -20.37 -7.56 4.77
CA THR A 552 -20.61 -8.22 6.06
C THR A 552 -19.33 -8.83 6.62
N LEU A 553 -18.51 -9.47 5.79
CA LEU A 553 -17.25 -10.04 6.24
C LEU A 553 -16.24 -8.94 6.54
N GLN A 554 -16.18 -7.90 5.71
CA GLN A 554 -15.35 -6.72 5.95
C GLN A 554 -15.70 -6.06 7.30
N ASP A 555 -16.98 -5.98 7.66
CA ASP A 555 -17.44 -5.41 8.93
C ASP A 555 -17.06 -6.26 10.13
N VAL A 556 -17.10 -7.59 10.00
CA VAL A 556 -16.59 -8.49 11.04
C VAL A 556 -15.09 -8.28 11.25
N ILE A 557 -14.33 -8.14 10.16
CA ILE A 557 -12.88 -7.90 10.21
C ILE A 557 -12.60 -6.56 10.90
N ARG A 558 -13.28 -5.48 10.50
CA ARG A 558 -13.14 -4.15 11.10
C ARG A 558 -13.53 -4.13 12.58
N THR A 559 -14.66 -4.74 12.92
CA THR A 559 -15.14 -4.84 14.30
C THR A 559 -14.12 -5.56 15.17
N ALA A 560 -13.53 -6.67 14.68
CA ALA A 560 -12.46 -7.38 15.37
C ALA A 560 -11.19 -6.52 15.50
N MET A 561 -10.92 -5.60 14.58
CA MET A 561 -9.84 -4.61 14.70
C MET A 561 -10.12 -3.51 15.73
N GLY A 562 -11.35 -3.42 16.26
CA GLY A 562 -11.81 -2.30 17.09
C GLY A 562 -12.17 -1.05 16.28
N LYS A 563 -12.40 -1.20 14.97
CA LYS A 563 -12.89 -0.15 14.08
C LYS A 563 -14.40 -0.28 13.97
N TYR A 564 -15.11 0.55 14.72
CA TYR A 564 -16.57 0.66 14.65
C TYR A 564 -16.93 1.80 13.70
N ASN A 565 -18.02 1.62 12.95
CA ASN A 565 -18.66 2.71 12.24
C ASN A 565 -19.56 3.49 13.18
#